data_AF-A0A525D8C6-F1
#
_entry.id   AF-A0A525D8C6-F1
#
_cell.length_a   1.000
_cell.length_b   1.000
_cell.length_c   1.000
_cell.angle_alpha   90.00
_cell.angle_beta   90.00
_cell.angle_gamma   90.00
#
_symmetry.space_group_name_H-M   'P 1'
#
loop_
_entity.id
_entity.type
_entity.pdbx_description
1 polymer ?
#
loop_
_entity_poly.entity_id
_entity_poly.type
_entity_poly.pdbx_seq_one_letter_code
_entity_poly.pdbx_strand_id
1 'polypeptide(L)'
;MEYHLFSKRTRQEVSKNLIISCNTCSRSLYVSKFYPEIYTRLESKFLSAACFYLIVHHAVNTYQLANCCKVNLETDRDVYRDFYAKLKEFDFKILYNRPSDQVSLRGEYHRYSIQRHMISSHCPDH
;
A
#
# COMPACT_ATOMS: atom_id res chain seq x y z
N MET A 1 8.28 -8.87 -6.81
CA MET A 1 8.60 -9.17 -5.40
C MET A 1 7.34 -9.59 -4.69
N GLU A 2 7.47 -10.55 -3.78
CA GLU A 2 6.38 -11.01 -2.94
C GLU A 2 6.65 -10.61 -1.49
N TYR A 3 5.62 -10.13 -0.79
CA TYR A 3 5.69 -9.69 0.60
C TYR A 3 4.64 -10.42 1.42
N HIS A 4 5.06 -10.85 2.61
CA HIS A 4 4.23 -11.53 3.59
C HIS A 4 4.29 -10.77 4.92
N LEU A 5 3.13 -10.46 5.50
CA LEU A 5 3.03 -9.79 6.79
C LEU A 5 2.65 -10.81 7.87
N PHE A 6 3.48 -10.90 8.91
CA PHE A 6 3.27 -11.81 10.03
C PHE A 6 2.98 -11.07 11.34
N SER A 7 2.05 -11.60 12.12
CA SER A 7 1.82 -11.17 13.49
C SER A 7 2.97 -11.63 14.37
N LYS A 8 3.75 -10.70 14.95
CA LYS A 8 4.84 -11.06 15.88
C LYS A 8 4.35 -11.85 17.10
N ARG A 9 3.13 -11.58 17.57
CA ARG A 9 2.54 -12.21 18.76
C ARG A 9 2.05 -13.63 18.51
N THR A 10 1.40 -13.87 17.36
CA THR A 10 0.75 -15.16 17.06
C THR A 10 1.54 -15.99 16.04
N ARG A 11 2.59 -15.43 15.43
CA ARG A 11 3.36 -16.00 14.31
C ARG A 11 2.52 -16.42 13.09
N GLN A 12 1.26 -16.00 13.04
CA GLN A 12 0.36 -16.27 11.91
C GLN A 12 0.52 -15.18 10.86
N GLU A 13 0.43 -15.58 9.60
CA GLU A 13 0.34 -14.69 8.46
C GLU A 13 -0.98 -13.91 8.52
N VAL A 14 -0.89 -12.59 8.36
CA VAL A 14 -2.02 -11.65 8.48
C VAL A 14 -2.38 -11.04 7.11
N SER A 15 -1.55 -11.24 6.09
CA SER A 15 -1.81 -10.79 4.72
C SER A 15 -1.70 -11.95 3.75
N LYS A 16 -2.64 -12.13 2.82
CA LYS A 16 -2.46 -13.07 1.72
C LYS A 16 -1.61 -12.44 0.61
N ASN A 17 -0.49 -13.09 0.28
CA ASN A 17 0.41 -12.91 -0.88
C ASN A 17 0.37 -11.52 -1.52
N LEU A 18 1.11 -10.56 -0.95
CA LEU A 18 1.26 -9.26 -1.60
C LEU A 18 2.31 -9.34 -2.71
N ILE A 19 1.87 -9.35 -3.95
CA ILE A 19 2.76 -9.40 -5.10
C ILE A 19 2.83 -8.00 -5.72
N ILE A 20 4.03 -7.42 -5.71
CA ILE A 20 4.34 -6.18 -6.44
C ILE A 20 5.24 -6.53 -7.61
N SER A 21 4.85 -6.11 -8.80
CA SER A 21 5.67 -6.15 -10.00
C SER A 21 5.93 -4.74 -10.54
N CYS A 22 7.07 -4.58 -11.20
CA CYS A 22 7.36 -3.40 -11.98
C CYS A 22 6.96 -3.67 -13.43
N ASN A 23 6.14 -2.81 -14.01
CA ASN A 23 5.93 -2.79 -15.44
C ASN A 23 7.11 -2.05 -16.08
N THR A 24 8.02 -2.81 -16.68
CA THR A 24 9.27 -2.31 -17.26
C THR A 24 9.04 -1.33 -18.42
N CYS A 25 7.97 -1.50 -19.19
CA CYS A 25 7.65 -0.63 -20.33
C CYS A 25 7.13 0.74 -19.88
N SER A 26 6.32 0.80 -18.82
CA SER A 26 5.71 2.05 -18.35
C SER A 26 6.38 2.66 -17.13
N ARG A 27 7.43 2.00 -16.59
CA ARG A 27 8.10 2.37 -15.33
C ARG A 27 7.09 2.65 -14.20
N SER A 28 6.07 1.81 -14.13
CA SER A 28 5.00 1.90 -13.13
C SER A 28 5.00 0.67 -12.23
N LEU A 29 4.50 0.85 -11.02
CA LEU A 29 4.26 -0.28 -10.12
C LEU A 29 2.89 -0.89 -10.42
N TYR A 30 2.85 -2.20 -10.35
CA TYR A 30 1.63 -2.98 -10.35
C TYR A 30 1.57 -3.80 -9.06
N VAL A 31 0.52 -3.60 -8.26
CA VAL A 31 0.24 -4.36 -7.05
C VAL A 31 -0.88 -5.35 -7.40
N SER A 32 -0.54 -6.63 -7.57
CA SER A 32 -1.50 -7.60 -8.14
C SER A 32 -2.47 -8.16 -7.11
N LYS A 33 -2.05 -8.26 -5.85
CA LYS A 33 -2.90 -8.69 -4.73
C LYS A 33 -2.48 -7.91 -3.50
N PHE A 34 -3.37 -7.11 -2.95
CA PHE A 34 -3.26 -6.65 -1.56
C PHE A 34 -4.65 -6.80 -0.97
N TYR A 35 -4.82 -7.89 -0.22
CA TYR A 35 -6.03 -8.08 0.57
C TYR A 35 -5.75 -7.52 1.96
N PRO A 36 -6.37 -6.39 2.33
CA PRO A 36 -6.20 -5.81 3.65
C PRO A 36 -7.03 -6.59 4.66
N GLU A 37 -6.88 -7.92 4.77
CA GLU A 37 -7.45 -8.70 5.88
C GLU A 37 -6.97 -8.15 7.24
N ILE A 38 -5.86 -7.41 7.23
CA ILE A 38 -5.42 -6.56 8.32
C ILE A 38 -6.55 -5.64 8.82
N TYR A 39 -7.33 -5.00 7.94
CA TYR A 39 -8.47 -4.09 8.24
C TYR A 39 -9.56 -4.72 9.13
N THR A 40 -9.67 -6.06 9.16
CA THR A 40 -10.67 -6.77 9.98
C THR A 40 -10.34 -6.74 11.48
N ARG A 41 -9.12 -6.36 11.88
CA ARG A 41 -8.74 -6.17 13.29
C ARG A 41 -9.00 -4.72 13.73
N LEU A 42 -9.61 -4.54 14.90
CA LEU A 42 -10.20 -3.27 15.37
C LEU A 42 -9.26 -2.04 15.52
N GLU A 43 -7.94 -2.17 15.31
CA GLU A 43 -6.96 -1.04 15.41
C GLU A 43 -6.03 -0.92 14.19
N SER A 44 -6.39 -1.54 13.08
CA SER A 44 -5.45 -1.94 12.03
C SER A 44 -5.48 -1.08 10.76
N LYS A 45 -6.40 -0.11 10.66
CA LYS A 45 -6.61 0.68 9.43
C LYS A 45 -5.36 1.52 9.11
N PHE A 46 -4.83 2.20 10.12
CA PHE A 46 -3.61 2.99 10.02
C PHE A 46 -2.39 2.10 9.77
N LEU A 47 -2.35 0.92 10.40
CA LEU A 47 -1.27 -0.05 10.17
C LEU A 47 -1.28 -0.57 8.74
N SER A 48 -2.46 -0.87 8.17
CA SER A 48 -2.61 -1.31 6.78
C SER A 48 -2.12 -0.24 5.80
N ALA A 49 -2.47 1.03 6.04
CA ALA A 49 -2.01 2.16 5.24
C ALA A 49 -0.48 2.35 5.33
N ALA A 50 0.07 2.30 6.55
CA ALA A 50 1.50 2.41 6.78
C ALA A 50 2.28 1.24 6.13
N CYS A 51 1.80 0.01 6.28
CA CYS A 51 2.40 -1.16 5.63
C CYS A 51 2.36 -1.02 4.10
N PHE A 52 1.22 -0.62 3.54
CA PHE A 52 1.10 -0.39 2.10
C PHE A 52 2.11 0.67 1.63
N TYR A 53 2.19 1.81 2.30
CA TYR A 53 3.15 2.86 1.97
C TYR A 53 4.60 2.39 2.06
N LEU A 54 4.98 1.69 3.14
CA LEU A 54 6.34 1.17 3.33
C LEU A 54 6.73 0.19 2.21
N ILE A 55 5.81 -0.70 1.85
CA ILE A 55 6.06 -1.69 0.82
C ILE A 55 6.16 -1.02 -0.56
N VAL A 56 5.27 -0.09 -0.90
CA VAL A 56 5.37 0.68 -2.15
C VAL A 56 6.66 1.50 -2.18
N HIS A 57 7.01 2.20 -1.10
CA HIS A 57 8.26 2.96 -0.99
C HIS A 57 9.49 2.08 -1.23
N HIS A 58 9.54 0.90 -0.59
CA HIS A 58 10.62 -0.04 -0.77
C HIS A 58 10.68 -0.59 -2.21
N ALA A 59 9.54 -0.91 -2.83
CA ALA A 59 9.50 -1.35 -4.22
C ALA A 59 9.96 -0.26 -5.21
N VAL A 60 9.51 1.00 -5.03
CA VAL A 60 9.97 2.14 -5.84
C VAL A 60 11.49 2.27 -5.78
N ASN A 61 12.07 2.18 -4.57
CA ASN A 61 13.51 2.29 -4.39
C ASN A 61 14.26 1.13 -5.05
N THR A 62 13.80 -0.11 -4.85
CA THR A 62 14.48 -1.29 -5.38
C THR A 62 14.40 -1.37 -6.90
N TYR A 63 13.29 -0.95 -7.51
CA TYR A 63 13.13 -0.86 -8.95
C TYR A 63 13.67 0.45 -9.56
N GLN A 64 14.29 1.32 -8.75
CA GLN A 64 14.84 2.62 -9.18
C GLN A 64 13.83 3.48 -9.96
N LEU A 65 12.57 3.45 -9.53
CA LEU A 65 11.51 4.23 -10.18
C LEU A 65 11.63 5.71 -9.81
N ALA A 66 11.21 6.57 -10.73
CA ALA A 66 11.20 8.01 -10.51
C ALA A 66 10.19 8.40 -9.43
N ASN A 67 10.40 9.56 -8.81
CA ASN A 67 9.33 10.22 -8.05
C ASN A 67 8.12 10.44 -8.96
N CYS A 68 6.91 10.44 -8.40
CA CYS A 68 5.65 10.56 -9.17
C CYS A 68 5.33 9.33 -10.05
N CYS A 69 5.93 8.16 -9.76
CA CYS A 69 5.61 6.95 -10.51
C CYS A 69 4.15 6.51 -10.27
N LYS A 70 3.53 5.95 -11.31
CA LYS A 70 2.15 5.45 -11.20
C LYS A 70 2.12 4.13 -10.43
N VAL A 71 1.12 3.99 -9.57
CA VAL A 71 0.83 2.74 -8.83
C VAL A 71 -0.51 2.24 -9.34
N ASN A 72 -0.51 1.08 -9.99
CA ASN A 72 -1.71 0.43 -10.51
C ASN A 72 -2.01 -0.80 -9.66
N LEU A 73 -3.28 -1.10 -9.42
CA LEU A 73 -3.69 -2.31 -8.71
C LEU A 73 -5.11 -2.74 -9.08
N GLU A 74 -5.46 -3.97 -8.74
CA GLU A 74 -6.83 -4.50 -8.86
C GLU A 74 -7.34 -4.91 -7.49
N THR A 75 -8.61 -4.60 -7.21
CA THR A 75 -9.23 -4.86 -5.92
C THR A 75 -10.75 -4.90 -6.05
N ASP A 76 -11.44 -5.37 -5.00
CA ASP A 76 -12.90 -5.36 -4.94
C ASP A 76 -13.40 -3.93 -4.70
N ARG A 77 -14.56 -3.57 -5.26
CA ARG A 77 -15.13 -2.22 -5.15
C ARG A 77 -15.31 -1.75 -3.70
N ASP A 78 -15.71 -2.65 -2.81
CA ASP A 78 -15.86 -2.37 -1.39
C ASP A 78 -14.53 -2.03 -0.72
N VAL A 79 -13.47 -2.78 -1.04
CA VAL A 79 -12.11 -2.52 -0.52
C VAL A 79 -11.59 -1.18 -1.03
N TYR A 80 -11.87 -0.81 -2.28
CA TYR A 80 -11.57 0.52 -2.78
C TYR A 80 -12.24 1.61 -1.93
N ARG A 81 -13.56 1.54 -1.76
CA ARG A 81 -14.33 2.53 -0.98
C ARG A 81 -13.84 2.64 0.46
N ASP A 82 -13.59 1.49 1.09
CA ASP A 82 -13.36 1.44 2.53
C ASP A 82 -11.90 1.67 2.93
N PHE A 83 -10.95 1.46 2.00
CA PHE A 83 -9.52 1.62 2.24
C PHE A 83 -8.83 2.54 1.22
N TYR A 84 -8.73 2.15 -0.05
CA TYR A 84 -7.87 2.86 -1.01
C TYR A 84 -8.31 4.29 -1.33
N ALA A 85 -9.63 4.57 -1.37
CA ALA A 85 -10.17 5.92 -1.60
C ALA A 85 -9.83 6.91 -0.46
N LYS A 86 -9.41 6.38 0.70
CA LYS A 86 -9.02 7.16 1.88
C LYS A 86 -7.53 7.44 1.93
N LEU A 87 -6.71 6.75 1.13
CA LEU A 87 -5.27 6.99 1.02
C LEU A 87 -5.00 8.22 0.13
N LYS A 88 -5.13 9.42 0.72
CA LYS A 88 -5.03 10.70 0.00
C LYS A 88 -3.64 10.94 -0.60
N GLU A 89 -2.62 10.33 -0.01
CA GLU A 89 -1.23 10.44 -0.44
C GLU A 89 -0.99 9.83 -1.83
N PHE A 90 -1.83 8.86 -2.21
CA PHE A 90 -1.75 8.16 -3.49
C PHE A 90 -2.79 8.64 -4.52
N ASP A 91 -3.84 9.34 -4.06
CA ASP A 91 -5.00 9.78 -4.86
C ASP A 91 -5.54 8.73 -5.84
N PHE A 92 -5.76 7.50 -5.36
CA PHE A 92 -6.25 6.40 -6.21
C PHE A 92 -7.59 6.73 -6.89
N LYS A 93 -7.66 6.53 -8.21
CA LYS A 93 -8.88 6.62 -9.02
C LYS A 93 -9.17 5.29 -9.70
N ILE A 94 -10.46 4.98 -9.89
CA ILE A 94 -10.88 3.86 -10.71
C ILE A 94 -10.56 4.17 -12.18
N LEU A 95 -9.84 3.27 -12.85
CA LEU A 95 -9.48 3.40 -14.25
C LEU A 95 -10.41 2.59 -15.15
N TYR A 96 -10.81 1.39 -14.70
CA TYR A 96 -11.78 0.54 -15.37
C TYR A 96 -12.46 -0.40 -14.37
N ASN A 97 -13.71 -0.76 -14.67
CA ASN A 97 -14.42 -1.83 -13.99
C ASN A 97 -13.95 -3.19 -14.55
N ARG A 98 -13.89 -4.20 -13.69
CA ARG A 98 -13.58 -5.60 -14.02
C ARG A 98 -14.80 -6.48 -13.73
N PRO A 99 -14.86 -7.70 -14.28
CA PRO A 99 -15.87 -8.70 -13.89
C PRO A 99 -15.87 -8.96 -12.37
N SER A 100 -16.97 -9.49 -11.84
CA SER A 100 -17.10 -9.90 -10.43
C SER A 100 -16.92 -8.76 -9.40
N ASP A 101 -17.42 -7.56 -9.73
CA ASP A 101 -17.36 -6.34 -8.89
C ASP A 101 -15.94 -5.89 -8.49
N GLN A 102 -14.97 -6.27 -9.31
CA GLN A 102 -13.60 -5.78 -9.19
C GLN A 102 -13.42 -4.45 -9.93
N VAL A 103 -12.45 -3.67 -9.47
CA VAL A 103 -12.05 -2.40 -10.06
C VAL A 103 -10.54 -2.36 -10.17
N SER A 104 -10.04 -1.76 -11.25
CA SER A 104 -8.63 -1.40 -11.33
C SER A 104 -8.45 0.06 -10.95
N LEU A 105 -7.48 0.30 -10.08
CA LEU A 105 -7.13 1.60 -9.58
C LEU A 105 -5.80 2.05 -10.17
N ARG A 106 -5.67 3.37 -10.34
CA ARG A 106 -4.39 4.04 -10.53
C ARG A 106 -4.26 5.18 -9.55
N GLY A 107 -3.14 5.20 -8.86
CA GLY A 107 -2.68 6.31 -8.04
C GLY A 107 -1.29 6.77 -8.48
N GLU A 108 -0.76 7.69 -7.71
CA GLU A 108 0.56 8.27 -7.92
C GLU A 108 1.34 8.20 -6.62
N TYR A 109 2.56 7.66 -6.70
CA TYR A 109 3.45 7.65 -5.56
C TYR A 109 4.27 8.94 -5.55
N HIS A 110 4.15 9.69 -4.46
CA HIS A 110 5.04 10.80 -4.16
C HIS A 110 5.97 10.40 -3.02
N ARG A 111 7.27 10.55 -3.24
CA ARG A 111 8.27 10.43 -2.19
C ARG A 111 8.14 11.66 -1.29
N TYR A 112 7.27 11.56 -0.29
CA TYR A 112 7.26 12.54 0.79
C TYR A 112 8.54 12.36 1.60
N SER A 113 9.27 13.46 1.86
CA SER A 113 10.17 13.46 3.01
C SER A 113 9.27 13.22 4.22
N ILE A 114 9.54 12.17 5.01
CA ILE A 114 8.82 11.97 6.27
C ILE A 114 9.05 13.26 7.05
N GLN A 115 8.00 14.05 7.14
CA GLN A 115 8.01 15.35 7.76
C GLN A 115 8.05 15.07 9.28
N ARG A 116 9.26 14.92 9.83
CA ARG A 116 9.50 14.55 11.24
C ARG A 116 9.00 15.59 12.25
N HIS A 117 8.46 16.72 11.80
CA HIS A 117 7.96 17.78 12.67
C HIS A 117 6.79 17.31 13.57
N MET A 118 6.08 16.24 13.17
CA MET A 118 5.04 15.61 14.01
C MET A 118 5.56 14.46 14.89
N ILE A 119 6.85 14.11 14.80
CA ILE A 119 7.45 13.01 15.55
C ILE A 119 8.29 13.60 16.67
N SER A 120 7.70 13.71 17.87
CA SER A 120 8.46 14.07 19.07
C SER A 120 9.20 12.83 19.59
N SER A 121 10.52 12.89 19.67
CA SER A 121 11.31 11.90 20.40
C SER A 121 11.11 12.11 21.89
N HIS A 122 10.41 11.20 22.55
CA HIS A 122 10.42 11.14 24.01
C HIS A 122 11.66 10.35 24.43
N CYS A 123 12.71 11.03 24.88
CA CYS A 123 13.70 10.39 25.74
C CYS A 123 13.03 10.19 27.11
N PRO A 124 12.92 8.96 27.64
CA PRO A 124 12.66 8.79 29.05
C PRO A 124 13.91 9.24 29.80
N ASP A 125 13.77 10.28 30.64
CA ASP A 125 14.85 10.69 31.53
C ASP A 125 15.20 9.51 32.47
N HIS A 126 16.50 9.23 32.55
CA HIS A 126 17.09 8.17 33.37
C HIS A 126 16.96 8.43 34.87
#